data_AF-A0A6S6TL42-F1
#
_entry.id   AF-A0A6S6TL42-F1
#
_cell.length_a   1.000
_cell.length_b   1.000
_cell.length_c   1.000
_cell.angle_alpha   90.00
_cell.angle_beta   90.00
_cell.angle_gamma   90.00
#
_symmetry.space_group_name_H-M   'P 1'
#
loop_
_entity.id
_entity.type
_entity.pdbx_description
1 polymer ?
#
loop_
_entity_poly.entity_id
_entity_poly.type
_entity_poly.pdbx_seq_one_letter_code
_entity_poly.pdbx_strand_id
1 'polypeptide(L)'
;MPRMKILSAAEQAAFDKPPLFDYKQRKHFFNFPNSLFERANRLRTPSSQIGFLLLCGYFKATKQFFLPQDFLQRDIEAVAQQLGIDSSAF
;
A
#
# COMPACT_ATOMS: atom_id res chain seq x y z
N MET A 1 -12.33 21.78 26.91
CA MET A 1 -11.29 22.51 26.14
C MET A 1 -11.70 22.53 24.67
N PRO A 2 -11.63 23.67 23.97
CA PRO A 2 -11.90 23.70 22.54
C PRO A 2 -10.86 22.84 21.81
N ARG A 3 -11.32 21.91 20.97
CA ARG A 3 -10.44 21.09 20.11
C ARG A 3 -10.21 21.82 18.81
N MET A 4 -8.96 22.18 18.52
CA MET A 4 -8.57 22.76 17.24
C MET A 4 -8.77 21.70 16.14
N LYS A 5 -9.66 21.97 15.19
CA LYS A 5 -9.80 21.14 13.98
C LYS A 5 -8.74 21.60 12.99
N ILE A 6 -7.65 20.85 12.90
CA ILE A 6 -6.54 21.12 11.96
C ILE A 6 -6.96 20.75 10.53
N LEU A 7 -7.71 19.65 10.38
CA LEU A 7 -8.26 19.19 9.12
C LEU A 7 -9.78 19.30 9.13
N SER A 8 -10.36 19.66 7.99
CA SER A 8 -11.78 19.45 7.68
C SER A 8 -12.10 17.96 7.59
N ALA A 9 -13.39 17.61 7.67
CA ALA A 9 -13.81 16.22 7.51
C ALA A 9 -13.40 15.62 6.15
N ALA A 10 -13.38 16.44 5.10
CA ALA A 10 -12.96 16.02 3.76
C ALA A 10 -11.45 15.75 3.70
N GLU A 11 -10.64 16.62 4.28
CA GLU A 11 -9.18 16.43 4.36
C GLU A 11 -8.81 15.22 5.21
N GLN A 12 -9.53 14.98 6.31
CA GLN A 12 -9.32 13.79 7.13
C GLN A 12 -9.65 12.51 6.36
N ALA A 13 -10.79 12.48 5.66
CA ALA A 13 -11.17 11.33 4.83
C ALA A 13 -10.17 11.08 3.68
N ALA A 14 -9.54 12.12 3.14
CA ALA A 14 -8.49 11.99 2.14
C ALA A 14 -7.17 11.49 2.75
N PHE A 15 -6.82 11.96 3.96
CA PHE A 15 -5.62 11.58 4.69
C PHE A 15 -5.63 10.11 5.15
N ASP A 16 -6.80 9.58 5.49
CA ASP A 16 -6.96 8.20 5.95
C ASP A 16 -7.04 7.17 4.79
N LYS A 17 -6.91 7.61 3.52
CA LYS A 17 -6.94 6.74 2.34
C LYS A 17 -5.60 6.65 1.63
N PRO A 18 -5.30 5.50 0.98
CA PRO A 18 -4.11 5.38 0.16
C PRO A 18 -4.05 6.45 -0.95
N PRO A 19 -2.86 7.02 -1.21
CA PRO A 19 -2.70 8.04 -2.23
C PRO A 19 -2.85 7.44 -3.63
N LEU A 20 -3.44 8.21 -4.54
CA LEU A 20 -3.50 7.84 -5.95
C LEU A 20 -2.15 8.10 -6.64
N PHE A 21 -1.25 7.11 -6.65
CA PHE A 21 0.00 7.17 -7.42
C PHE A 21 -0.19 7.31 -8.94
N ASP A 22 0.62 8.16 -9.56
CA ASP A 22 0.86 8.09 -11.00
C ASP A 22 1.82 6.93 -11.35
N TYR A 23 2.11 6.73 -12.64
CA TYR A 23 3.00 5.67 -13.10
C TYR A 23 4.42 5.75 -12.50
N LYS A 24 5.00 6.97 -12.44
CA LYS A 24 6.36 7.18 -11.93
C LYS A 24 6.42 6.94 -10.42
N GLN A 25 5.43 7.43 -9.70
CA GLN A 25 5.28 7.24 -8.26
C GLN A 25 5.10 5.76 -7.93
N ARG A 26 4.23 5.03 -8.65
CA ARG A 26 4.04 3.59 -8.42
C ARG A 26 5.34 2.83 -8.62
N LYS A 27 6.06 3.09 -9.72
CA LYS A 27 7.37 2.50 -9.98
C LYS A 27 8.40 2.84 -8.90
N HIS A 28 8.36 4.06 -8.36
CA HIS A 28 9.30 4.49 -7.31
C HIS A 28 8.99 3.88 -5.94
N PHE A 29 7.72 3.91 -5.51
CA PHE A 29 7.31 3.47 -4.19
C PHE A 29 7.21 1.95 -4.07
N PHE A 30 6.85 1.26 -5.15
CA PHE A 30 6.89 -0.21 -5.24
C PHE A 30 8.21 -0.74 -5.83
N ASN A 31 9.28 0.03 -5.73
CA ASN A 31 10.63 -0.49 -5.89
C ASN A 31 11.17 -0.91 -4.52
N PHE A 32 11.22 -2.21 -4.28
CA PHE A 32 11.61 -2.80 -3.01
C PHE A 32 13.00 -3.44 -3.07
N PRO A 33 13.80 -3.39 -1.99
CA PRO A 33 15.00 -4.21 -1.88
C PRO A 33 14.64 -5.70 -1.79
N ASN A 34 15.54 -6.57 -2.23
CA ASN A 34 15.38 -8.03 -2.17
C ASN A 34 15.02 -8.54 -0.77
N SER A 35 15.51 -7.88 0.29
CA SER A 35 15.19 -8.26 1.68
C SER A 35 13.70 -8.14 2.02
N LEU A 36 12.94 -7.25 1.37
CA LEU A 36 11.48 -7.18 1.53
C LEU A 36 10.78 -8.28 0.73
N PHE A 37 11.25 -8.62 -0.47
CA PHE A 37 10.73 -9.77 -1.22
C PHE A 37 10.96 -11.08 -0.46
N GLU A 38 12.15 -11.29 0.10
CA GLU A 38 12.44 -12.44 0.96
C GLU A 38 11.51 -12.53 2.18
N ARG A 39 11.16 -11.38 2.77
CA ARG A 39 10.20 -11.33 3.88
C ARG A 39 8.78 -11.63 3.40
N ALA A 40 8.38 -11.05 2.28
CA ALA A 40 7.08 -11.31 1.67
C ALA A 40 6.92 -12.81 1.39
N ASN A 41 7.88 -13.44 0.70
CA ASN A 41 7.84 -14.86 0.33
C ASN A 41 7.76 -15.84 1.51
N ARG A 42 8.12 -15.40 2.73
CA ARG A 42 7.97 -16.21 3.96
C ARG A 42 6.57 -16.17 4.55
N LEU A 43 5.70 -15.25 4.10
CA LEU A 43 4.32 -15.17 4.54
C LEU A 43 3.49 -16.29 3.91
N ARG A 44 2.52 -16.80 4.69
CA ARG A 44 1.81 -18.05 4.39
C ARG A 44 0.88 -17.98 3.18
N THR A 45 0.22 -16.84 2.94
CA THR A 45 -0.82 -16.73 1.90
C THR A 45 -0.45 -15.67 0.86
N PRO A 46 -0.80 -15.88 -0.43
CA PRO A 46 -0.66 -14.87 -1.48
C PRO A 46 -1.16 -13.48 -1.07
N SER A 47 -2.35 -13.41 -0.45
CA SER A 47 -2.92 -12.17 0.08
C SER A 47 -2.00 -11.47 1.10
N SER A 48 -1.38 -12.23 2.00
CA SER A 48 -0.46 -11.68 2.99
C SER A 48 0.83 -11.15 2.34
N GLN A 49 1.33 -11.84 1.31
CA GLN A 49 2.53 -11.45 0.58
C GLN A 49 2.33 -10.11 -0.15
N ILE A 50 1.24 -10.02 -0.91
CA ILE A 50 0.84 -8.80 -1.63
C ILE A 50 0.58 -7.66 -0.64
N GLY A 51 -0.23 -7.92 0.40
CA GLY A 51 -0.61 -6.92 1.40
C GLY A 51 0.58 -6.35 2.16
N PHE A 52 1.55 -7.19 2.51
CA PHE A 52 2.78 -6.75 3.18
C PHE A 52 3.58 -5.76 2.32
N LEU A 53 3.80 -6.06 1.04
CA LEU A 53 4.52 -5.16 0.14
C LEU A 53 3.74 -3.86 -0.13
N LEU A 54 2.42 -3.93 -0.28
CA LEU A 54 1.56 -2.74 -0.39
C LEU A 54 1.73 -1.82 0.83
N LEU A 55 1.65 -2.38 2.03
CA LEU A 55 1.89 -1.62 3.27
C LEU A 55 3.28 -0.98 3.29
N CYS A 56 4.33 -1.69 2.87
CA CYS A 56 5.67 -1.11 2.76
C CYS A 56 5.72 0.05 1.75
N GLY A 57 5.09 -0.10 0.59
CA GLY A 57 5.07 0.92 -0.47
C GLY A 57 4.30 2.17 -0.08
N TYR A 58 3.11 2.00 0.50
CA TYR A 58 2.33 3.10 1.04
C TYR A 58 3.05 3.80 2.19
N PHE A 59 3.60 3.05 3.14
CA PHE A 59 4.37 3.63 4.25
C PHE A 59 5.60 4.40 3.74
N LYS A 60 6.26 3.92 2.68
CA LYS A 60 7.38 4.65 2.06
C LYS A 60 6.95 6.04 1.59
N ALA A 61 5.74 6.16 1.01
CA ALA A 61 5.20 7.40 0.47
C ALA A 61 4.57 8.32 1.54
N THR A 62 3.73 7.78 2.42
CA THR A 62 2.86 8.58 3.31
C THR A 62 3.27 8.53 4.78
N LYS A 63 4.16 7.59 5.17
CA LYS A 63 4.49 7.27 6.57
C LYS A 63 3.28 6.78 7.38
N GLN A 64 2.29 6.20 6.69
CA GLN A 64 1.09 5.64 7.29
C GLN A 64 0.84 4.21 6.81
N PHE A 65 -0.02 3.50 7.55
CA PHE A 65 -0.57 2.21 7.15
C PHE A 65 -2.06 2.37 6.87
N PHE A 66 -2.56 1.59 5.93
CA PHE A 66 -3.96 1.62 5.47
C PHE A 66 -4.58 0.24 5.59
N LEU A 67 -5.90 0.16 5.60
CA LEU A 67 -6.60 -1.12 5.65
C LEU A 67 -6.61 -1.80 4.27
N PRO A 68 -6.54 -3.13 4.21
CA PRO A 68 -6.55 -3.87 2.93
C PRO A 68 -7.73 -3.52 2.01
N GLN A 69 -8.90 -3.25 2.59
CA GLN A 69 -10.13 -2.86 1.87
C GLN A 69 -10.01 -1.52 1.11
N ASP A 70 -9.07 -0.66 1.52
CA ASP A 70 -8.85 0.65 0.90
C ASP A 70 -7.75 0.62 -0.16
N PHE A 71 -7.05 -0.51 -0.31
CA PHE A 71 -5.99 -0.65 -1.30
C PHE A 71 -6.53 -0.51 -2.72
N LEU A 72 -5.80 0.22 -3.55
CA LEU A 72 -6.20 0.45 -4.93
C LEU A 72 -5.90 -0.80 -5.78
N GLN A 73 -6.89 -1.25 -6.55
CA GLN A 73 -6.79 -2.43 -7.41
C GLN A 73 -5.54 -2.43 -8.32
N ARG A 74 -5.26 -1.29 -8.97
CA ARG A 74 -4.09 -1.10 -9.83
C ARG A 74 -2.74 -1.20 -9.10
N ASP A 75 -2.74 -0.99 -7.79
CA ASP A 75 -1.55 -1.11 -6.95
C ASP A 75 -1.39 -2.56 -6.48
N ILE A 76 -2.51 -3.24 -6.15
CA ILE A 76 -2.57 -4.69 -5.92
C ILE A 76 -2.00 -5.45 -7.13
N GLU A 77 -2.49 -5.14 -8.33
CA GLU A 77 -2.03 -5.75 -9.59
C GLU A 77 -0.52 -5.54 -9.82
N ALA A 78 -0.02 -4.34 -9.57
CA ALA A 78 1.39 -4.03 -9.75
C ALA A 78 2.29 -4.81 -8.79
N VAL A 79 1.89 -4.96 -7.53
CA VAL A 79 2.64 -5.73 -6.53
C VAL A 79 2.53 -7.23 -6.79
N ALA A 80 1.32 -7.71 -7.14
CA ALA A 80 1.09 -9.11 -7.50
C ALA A 80 1.95 -9.54 -8.70
N GLN A 81 2.05 -8.67 -9.72
CA GLN A 81 2.91 -8.89 -10.88
C GLN A 81 4.40 -9.00 -10.50
N GLN A 82 4.88 -8.22 -9.53
CA GLN A 82 6.27 -8.33 -9.05
C GLN A 82 6.55 -9.63 -8.30
N LEU A 83 5.54 -10.17 -7.61
CA LEU A 83 5.64 -11.44 -6.89
C LEU A 83 5.38 -12.67 -7.80
N GLY A 84 4.88 -12.47 -9.03
CA GLY A 84 4.45 -13.57 -9.89
C GLY A 84 3.19 -14.28 -9.39
N ILE A 85 2.32 -13.55 -8.70
CA ILE A 85 1.10 -14.05 -8.07
C ILE A 85 -0.12 -13.45 -8.78
N ASP A 86 -1.22 -14.20 -8.82
CA ASP A 86 -2.50 -13.69 -9.32
C ASP A 86 -3.10 -12.65 -8.35
N SER A 87 -3.44 -11.47 -8.86
CA SER A 87 -4.07 -10.40 -8.07
C SER A 87 -5.44 -10.78 -7.51
N SER A 88 -6.14 -11.76 -8.09
CA SER A 88 -7.40 -12.29 -7.57
C SER A 88 -7.25 -13.04 -6.24
N ALA A 89 -6.00 -13.36 -5.86
CA ALA A 89 -5.69 -14.00 -4.59
C ALA A 89 -5.61 -13.01 -3.40
N PHE A 90 -5.78 -11.71 -3.65
CA PHE A 90 -5.83 -10.65 -2.63
C PHE A 90 -7.28 -10.26 -2.34
#